data_AF-A0A2N6G3B8-F1
#
_entry.id   AF-A0A2N6G3B8-F1
#
_cell.length_a   1.000
_cell.length_b   1.000
_cell.length_c   1.000
_cell.angle_alpha   90.00
_cell.angle_beta   90.00
_cell.angle_gamma   90.00
#
_symmetry.space_group_name_H-M   'P 1'
#
loop_
_entity.id
_entity.type
_entity.pdbx_description
1 polymer ?
#
loop_
_entity_poly.entity_id
_entity_poly.type
_entity_poly.pdbx_seq_one_letter_code
_entity_poly.pdbx_strand_id
1 'polypeptide(L)'
;METIKVQNVTPNDLYWKIKYDASRCTLCGSCVAACSFRAIEPKVERRRMVFSESEFPEPQQRFSAVPVIKQANSIKNYCRGCGICEKVCPNDAIGPVRNPDTRHPVITRCLGGDSIKRGGRKNLESSVRTLDKIRVGRISQMTDPSLDAQRHTFDLLAPFGRILPPKKLPLGVTPEGLLEQQKDAPPVNWIYPVIIGDMSIGALSWRMWEAVAMATAYLNEECGLPVRMCSGEGGVPVRLLKSRYLKYMILQIASGHFGWNRIIKAMPHMVEDPAGVLIKIGQGAKPGDGGLLMAQKVAEHIQAIRGVPKADLLSPPNHQGLYSIEESVQKMFLSFNAAFQFRVPVAIKVAASATSVSVFNNLVRDPYNIVGGFFLDGIDGGTGAAHEVSLDHTGHPIVSKLRDCYLAATAQGRQGQIPLWAAGGLGKTGDLAADAFKMIALGANGVFTGKLILQMAGCVGNDQGRCNACNTGLCPVGITTQEPALVHRLDPERVAQNIVNYFLAMDQEFKKLMAPIGNSSLPVGRSDALVATDSAVADKLQIQYVC
;
A
#
# COMPACT_ATOMS: atom_id res chain seq x y z
N MET A 1 47.31 -11.77 13.44
CA MET A 1 46.00 -12.13 12.84
C MET A 1 44.94 -11.81 13.88
N GLU A 2 43.88 -11.08 13.55
CA GLU A 2 42.71 -11.01 14.45
C GLU A 2 42.15 -12.42 14.60
N THR A 3 41.93 -12.86 15.84
CA THR A 3 41.34 -14.15 16.14
C THR A 3 39.86 -14.12 15.76
N ILE A 4 39.52 -14.59 14.56
CA ILE A 4 38.13 -14.65 14.09
C ILE A 4 37.43 -15.77 14.86
N LYS A 5 36.46 -15.41 15.71
CA LYS A 5 35.56 -16.38 16.34
C LYS A 5 34.51 -16.79 15.32
N VAL A 6 34.23 -18.09 15.23
CA VAL A 6 33.23 -18.68 14.30
C VAL A 6 31.84 -18.03 14.43
N GLN A 7 31.52 -17.49 15.61
CA GLN A 7 30.24 -16.85 15.90
C GLN A 7 30.17 -15.35 15.55
N ASN A 8 31.27 -14.73 15.11
CA ASN A 8 31.25 -13.32 14.75
C ASN A 8 30.42 -13.10 13.48
N VAL A 9 29.59 -12.05 13.49
CA VAL A 9 28.84 -11.63 12.31
C VAL A 9 29.80 -11.02 11.30
N THR A 10 29.73 -11.46 10.06
CA THR A 10 30.54 -10.97 8.95
C THR A 10 29.65 -10.43 7.82
N PRO A 11 30.19 -9.65 6.86
CA PRO A 11 29.41 -9.19 5.72
C PRO A 11 28.80 -10.33 4.89
N ASN A 12 29.42 -11.52 4.89
CA ASN A 12 28.90 -12.71 4.21
C ASN A 12 27.63 -13.27 4.86
N ASP A 13 27.32 -12.87 6.09
CA ASP A 13 26.10 -13.29 6.76
C ASP A 13 24.91 -12.38 6.42
N LEU A 14 25.16 -11.15 5.99
CA LEU A 14 24.15 -10.11 5.83
C LEU A 14 23.47 -10.18 4.45
N TYR A 15 22.27 -9.62 4.33
CA TYR A 15 21.50 -9.65 3.06
C TYR A 15 22.19 -8.94 1.88
N TRP A 16 22.99 -7.92 2.17
CA TRP A 16 23.65 -7.10 1.16
C TRP A 16 25.11 -6.88 1.54
N LYS A 17 26.01 -7.07 0.58
CA LYS A 17 27.44 -6.82 0.68
C LYS A 17 27.76 -5.49 -0.01
N ILE A 18 28.63 -4.69 0.58
CA ILE A 18 29.12 -3.47 -0.07
C ILE A 18 30.32 -3.82 -0.94
N LYS A 19 30.18 -3.57 -2.25
CA LYS A 19 31.31 -3.54 -3.17
C LYS A 19 31.90 -2.14 -3.12
N TYR A 20 33.19 -2.05 -2.82
CA TYR A 20 33.93 -0.79 -2.74
C TYR A 20 35.23 -0.91 -3.54
N ASP A 21 35.52 0.09 -4.37
CA ASP A 21 36.74 0.21 -5.16
C ASP A 21 37.53 1.44 -4.71
N ALA A 22 38.66 1.19 -4.05
CA ALA A 22 39.54 2.24 -3.56
C ALA A 22 40.21 3.04 -4.69
N SER A 23 40.41 2.44 -5.87
CA SER A 23 41.09 3.12 -7.00
C SER A 23 40.22 4.21 -7.63
N ARG A 24 38.89 4.07 -7.53
CA ARG A 24 37.90 5.02 -8.07
C ARG A 24 37.43 6.05 -7.04
N CYS A 25 37.71 5.81 -5.76
CA CYS A 25 37.17 6.61 -4.67
C CYS A 25 37.92 7.95 -4.52
N THR A 26 37.18 9.06 -4.53
CA THR A 26 37.72 10.42 -4.30
C THR A 26 37.80 10.81 -2.84
N LEU A 27 37.41 9.92 -1.91
CA LEU A 27 37.39 10.15 -0.46
C LEU A 27 36.55 11.37 0.00
N CYS A 28 35.56 11.79 -0.79
CA CYS A 28 34.70 12.93 -0.45
C CYS A 28 33.77 12.71 0.77
N GLY A 29 33.60 11.47 1.24
CA GLY A 29 32.75 11.13 2.40
C GLY A 29 31.24 11.11 2.15
N SER A 30 30.76 11.52 0.97
CA SER A 30 29.32 11.66 0.66
C SER A 30 28.52 10.37 0.90
N CYS A 31 29.05 9.21 0.53
CA CYS A 31 28.35 7.93 0.71
C CYS A 31 28.16 7.57 2.19
N VAL A 32 29.16 7.81 3.03
CA VAL A 32 29.09 7.57 4.49
C VAL A 32 28.08 8.53 5.11
N ALA A 33 28.14 9.83 4.76
CA ALA A 33 27.21 10.84 5.25
C ALA A 33 25.76 10.56 4.83
N ALA A 34 25.54 10.07 3.61
CA ALA A 34 24.21 9.80 3.09
C ALA A 34 23.58 8.50 3.63
N CYS A 35 24.38 7.56 4.13
CA CYS A 35 23.94 6.25 4.61
C CYS A 35 23.13 6.35 5.91
N SER A 36 21.80 6.40 5.78
CA SER A 36 20.88 6.48 6.94
C SER A 36 20.96 5.28 7.87
N PHE A 37 21.37 4.11 7.36
CA PHE A 37 21.50 2.87 8.14
C PHE A 37 22.82 2.73 8.89
N ARG A 38 23.79 3.64 8.67
CA ARG A 38 25.15 3.56 9.21
C ARG A 38 25.81 2.21 8.90
N ALA A 39 25.56 1.70 7.69
CA ALA A 39 26.02 0.39 7.25
C ALA A 39 27.44 0.38 6.68
N ILE A 40 28.04 1.55 6.52
CA ILE A 40 29.40 1.74 6.02
C ILE A 40 30.11 2.76 6.89
N GLU A 41 31.41 2.58 7.07
CA GLU A 41 32.27 3.43 7.89
C GLU A 41 33.65 3.63 7.24
N PRO A 42 34.29 4.78 7.43
CA PRO A 42 35.67 5.00 7.00
C PRO A 42 36.64 4.22 7.90
N LYS A 43 37.65 3.60 7.29
CA LYS A 43 38.73 2.86 7.95
C LYS A 43 40.05 3.13 7.23
N VAL A 44 41.15 2.72 7.86
CA VAL A 44 42.47 2.68 7.24
C VAL A 44 42.90 1.23 7.13
N GLU A 45 43.32 0.82 5.94
CA GLU A 45 43.82 -0.52 5.66
C GLU A 45 45.31 -0.47 5.35
N ARG A 46 46.09 -1.32 6.03
CA ARG A 46 47.52 -1.49 5.74
C ARG A 46 47.68 -2.53 4.62
N ARG A 47 48.11 -2.10 3.44
CA ARG A 47 48.38 -2.96 2.28
C ARG A 47 49.87 -3.24 2.18
N ARG A 48 50.22 -4.50 1.94
CA ARG A 48 51.59 -4.94 1.63
C ARG A 48 51.72 -5.07 0.12
N MET A 49 52.66 -4.34 -0.46
CA MET A 49 53.07 -4.50 -1.85
C MET A 49 54.42 -5.21 -1.87
N VAL A 50 54.51 -6.28 -2.66
CA VAL A 50 55.77 -6.97 -2.93
C VAL A 50 56.18 -6.62 -4.35
N PHE A 51 57.37 -6.08 -4.52
CA PHE A 51 57.89 -5.62 -5.81
C PHE A 51 59.37 -5.99 -5.92
N SER A 52 59.91 -6.00 -7.13
CA SER A 52 61.31 -6.27 -7.42
C SER A 52 61.76 -5.31 -8.51
N GLU A 53 62.85 -4.59 -8.28
CA GLU A 53 63.35 -3.54 -9.20
C GLU A 53 64.64 -3.97 -9.94
N SER A 54 65.19 -5.14 -9.61
CA SER A 54 66.43 -5.69 -10.18
C SER A 54 66.16 -6.66 -11.35
N GLU A 55 67.17 -6.89 -12.20
CA GLU A 55 67.12 -7.86 -13.31
C GLU A 55 66.93 -9.32 -12.82
N PHE A 56 67.20 -9.58 -11.55
CA PHE A 56 66.94 -10.84 -10.86
C PHE A 56 65.85 -10.65 -9.80
N PRO A 57 64.92 -11.62 -9.61
CA PRO A 57 63.78 -11.45 -8.70
C PRO A 57 64.19 -11.39 -7.22
N GLU A 58 64.49 -10.19 -6.73
CA GLU A 58 64.67 -9.87 -5.32
C GLU A 58 63.40 -9.21 -4.74
N PRO A 59 62.57 -9.93 -3.98
CA PRO A 59 61.30 -9.40 -3.47
C PRO A 59 61.51 -8.44 -2.30
N GLN A 60 61.20 -7.16 -2.51
CA GLN A 60 61.15 -6.14 -1.48
C GLN A 60 59.71 -5.90 -1.01
N GLN A 61 59.53 -5.51 0.26
CA GLN A 61 58.22 -5.27 0.86
C GLN A 61 58.05 -3.80 1.21
N ARG A 62 56.98 -3.18 0.69
CA ARG A 62 56.54 -1.84 1.11
C ARG A 62 55.13 -1.92 1.66
N PHE A 63 54.91 -1.25 2.80
CA PHE A 63 53.58 -1.10 3.37
C PHE A 63 53.02 0.28 3.04
N SER A 64 51.75 0.33 2.65
CA SER A 64 51.01 1.57 2.44
C SER A 64 49.74 1.56 3.28
N ALA A 65 49.47 2.67 3.96
CA ALA A 65 48.21 2.87 4.68
C ALA A 65 47.22 3.59 3.75
N VAL A 66 46.15 2.89 3.37
CA VAL A 66 45.17 3.38 2.41
C VAL A 66 43.83 3.63 3.12
N PRO A 67 43.25 4.83 3.06
CA PRO A 67 41.90 5.06 3.55
C PRO A 67 40.91 4.29 2.67
N VAL A 68 39.98 3.58 3.32
CA VAL A 68 38.98 2.74 2.67
C VAL A 68 37.63 2.91 3.34
N ILE A 69 36.56 2.57 2.63
CA ILE A 69 35.23 2.46 3.22
C ILE A 69 34.93 0.97 3.44
N LYS A 70 34.61 0.59 4.68
CA LYS A 70 34.24 -0.79 5.04
C LYS A 70 32.78 -0.88 5.45
N GLN A 71 32.19 -2.05 5.19
CA GLN A 71 30.86 -2.38 5.67
C GLN A 71 30.90 -2.68 7.17
N ALA A 72 29.87 -2.22 7.90
CA ALA A 72 29.69 -2.53 9.30
C ALA A 72 29.30 -4.01 9.50
N ASN A 73 29.96 -4.65 10.46
CA ASN A 73 29.70 -6.04 10.86
C ASN A 73 28.66 -6.09 11.99
N SER A 74 27.41 -5.73 11.69
CA SER A 74 26.35 -5.60 12.71
C SER A 74 24.97 -5.96 12.18
N ILE A 75 24.18 -6.71 12.95
CA ILE A 75 22.76 -6.98 12.65
C ILE A 75 21.87 -5.76 12.91
N LYS A 76 22.33 -4.78 13.70
CA LYS A 76 21.60 -3.54 13.92
C LYS A 76 21.78 -2.58 12.74
N ASN A 77 23.03 -2.37 12.35
CA ASN A 77 23.44 -1.37 11.35
C ASN A 77 23.92 -2.05 10.04
N TYR A 78 23.18 -3.01 9.51
CA TYR A 78 23.56 -3.65 8.23
C TYR A 78 23.01 -2.91 7.01
N CYS A 79 23.64 -3.16 5.86
CA CYS A 79 23.21 -2.64 4.58
C CYS A 79 21.86 -3.23 4.15
N ARG A 80 20.90 -2.35 3.86
CA ARG A 80 19.56 -2.74 3.37
C ARG A 80 19.47 -2.76 1.85
N GLY A 81 20.55 -2.47 1.12
CA GLY A 81 20.54 -2.46 -0.35
C GLY A 81 19.88 -1.24 -1.00
N CYS A 82 19.65 -0.14 -0.27
CA CYS A 82 18.93 1.03 -0.80
C CYS A 82 19.62 1.74 -1.97
N GLY A 83 20.93 1.54 -2.15
CA GLY A 83 21.70 2.15 -3.26
C GLY A 83 21.95 3.65 -3.13
N ILE A 84 21.66 4.30 -1.99
CA ILE A 84 21.96 5.72 -1.84
C ILE A 84 23.45 6.01 -1.92
N CYS A 85 24.29 5.13 -1.35
CA CYS A 85 25.75 5.27 -1.42
C CYS A 85 26.26 5.31 -2.87
N GLU A 86 25.64 4.51 -3.75
CA GLU A 86 25.91 4.46 -5.18
C GLU A 86 25.44 5.75 -5.87
N LYS A 87 24.19 6.17 -5.61
CA LYS A 87 23.61 7.40 -6.20
C LYS A 87 24.35 8.69 -5.89
N VAL A 88 25.00 8.77 -4.73
CA VAL A 88 25.77 9.98 -4.32
C VAL A 88 27.26 9.86 -4.63
N CYS A 89 27.73 8.72 -5.14
CA CYS A 89 29.12 8.53 -5.47
C CYS A 89 29.42 9.17 -6.84
N PRO A 90 30.39 10.10 -6.95
CA PRO A 90 30.69 10.74 -8.22
C PRO A 90 31.31 9.79 -9.26
N ASN A 91 31.94 8.70 -8.81
CA ASN A 91 32.73 7.81 -9.66
C ASN A 91 32.30 6.33 -9.56
N ASP A 92 31.08 6.04 -9.10
CA ASP A 92 30.54 4.67 -8.85
C ASP A 92 31.51 3.73 -8.11
N ALA A 93 32.28 4.28 -7.17
CA ALA A 93 33.27 3.55 -6.40
C ALA A 93 32.65 2.63 -5.34
N ILE A 94 31.35 2.74 -5.06
CA ILE A 94 30.69 2.00 -3.99
C ILE A 94 29.25 1.64 -4.35
N GLY A 95 28.81 0.43 -4.02
CA GLY A 95 27.43 0.02 -4.23
C GLY A 95 27.06 -1.27 -3.48
N PRO A 96 25.78 -1.47 -3.14
CA PRO A 96 25.33 -2.70 -2.52
C PRO A 96 25.10 -3.80 -3.56
N VAL A 97 25.57 -5.01 -3.25
CA VAL A 97 25.38 -6.23 -4.03
C VAL A 97 24.58 -7.22 -3.19
N ARG A 98 23.56 -7.84 -3.77
CA ARG A 98 22.71 -8.82 -3.07
C ARG A 98 23.57 -10.03 -2.68
N ASN A 99 23.39 -10.51 -1.46
CA ASN A 99 24.05 -11.71 -0.97
C ASN A 99 23.06 -12.89 -0.99
N PRO A 100 23.19 -13.86 -1.92
CA PRO A 100 22.31 -15.02 -1.96
C PRO A 100 22.56 -15.97 -0.78
N ASP A 101 23.80 -16.03 -0.29
CA ASP A 101 24.25 -16.98 0.75
C ASP A 101 24.08 -16.43 2.18
N THR A 102 23.09 -15.57 2.39
CA THR A 102 22.89 -14.87 3.67
C THR A 102 22.42 -15.80 4.80
N ARG A 103 23.04 -15.67 5.97
CA ARG A 103 22.59 -16.29 7.23
C ARG A 103 21.80 -15.34 8.14
N HIS A 104 21.56 -14.11 7.69
CA HIS A 104 20.93 -13.04 8.48
C HIS A 104 19.62 -13.48 9.17
N PRO A 105 18.67 -14.18 8.48
CA PRO A 105 17.44 -14.64 9.12
C PRO A 105 17.69 -15.47 10.38
N VAL A 106 18.65 -16.39 10.32
CA VAL A 106 18.98 -17.34 11.40
C VAL A 106 19.67 -16.59 12.53
N ILE A 107 20.75 -15.87 12.22
CA ILE A 107 21.54 -15.19 13.25
C ILE A 107 20.70 -14.14 14.00
N THR A 108 19.87 -13.38 13.29
CA THR A 108 19.01 -12.37 13.93
C THR A 108 18.05 -13.00 14.93
N ARG A 109 17.46 -14.16 14.60
CA ARG A 109 16.57 -14.89 15.51
C ARG A 109 17.34 -15.47 16.70
N CYS A 110 18.54 -16.02 16.46
CA CYS A 110 19.39 -16.56 17.54
C CYS A 110 19.84 -15.48 18.53
N LEU A 111 20.24 -14.30 18.05
CA LEU A 111 20.72 -13.23 18.92
C LEU A 111 19.58 -12.44 19.57
N GLY A 112 18.46 -12.27 18.86
CA GLY A 112 17.35 -11.43 19.31
C GLY A 112 16.26 -12.16 20.09
N GLY A 113 16.11 -13.47 19.92
CA GLY A 113 15.00 -14.24 20.51
C GLY A 113 13.60 -13.81 20.01
N ASP A 114 13.53 -13.00 18.95
CA ASP A 114 12.29 -12.44 18.40
C ASP A 114 12.27 -12.63 16.87
N SER A 115 11.07 -12.55 16.29
CA SER A 115 10.85 -12.57 14.86
C SER A 115 11.28 -11.25 14.22
N ILE A 116 11.89 -11.35 13.04
CA ILE A 116 12.38 -10.18 12.29
C ILE A 116 11.21 -9.31 11.89
N LYS A 117 11.28 -8.01 12.23
CA LYS A 117 10.31 -7.00 11.79
C LYS A 117 10.84 -6.27 10.56
N ARG A 118 10.01 -6.12 9.53
CA ARG A 118 10.34 -5.35 8.31
C ARG A 118 9.12 -4.66 7.73
N GLY A 119 9.36 -3.72 6.82
CA GLY A 119 8.32 -3.18 5.94
C GLY A 119 8.28 -3.91 4.60
N GLY A 120 7.51 -3.35 3.67
CA GLY A 120 7.37 -3.89 2.31
C GLY A 120 6.21 -4.88 2.21
N ARG A 121 6.34 -5.91 1.37
CA ARG A 121 5.32 -6.94 1.12
C ARG A 121 5.93 -8.35 1.16
N LYS A 122 5.16 -9.39 0.84
CA LYS A 122 5.66 -10.77 0.67
C LYS A 122 6.87 -10.80 -0.28
N ASN A 123 7.93 -11.49 0.14
CA ASN A 123 9.13 -11.73 -0.66
C ASN A 123 9.22 -13.18 -1.18
N LEU A 124 8.45 -14.11 -0.59
CA LEU A 124 8.40 -15.50 -1.00
C LEU A 124 7.58 -15.65 -2.29
N GLU A 125 8.20 -15.38 -3.44
CA GLU A 125 8.00 -16.09 -4.72
C GLU A 125 8.58 -15.28 -5.89
N SER A 126 9.43 -15.96 -6.66
CA SER A 126 9.70 -15.67 -8.06
C SER A 126 8.78 -16.51 -8.93
N SER A 127 7.59 -16.01 -9.30
CA SER A 127 6.94 -16.26 -10.60
C SER A 127 5.49 -15.74 -10.58
N VAL A 128 5.22 -14.77 -11.47
CA VAL A 128 3.92 -14.35 -12.04
C VAL A 128 2.70 -14.30 -11.09
N ARG A 129 2.16 -13.10 -10.82
CA ARG A 129 0.90 -12.98 -10.06
C ARG A 129 -0.23 -13.65 -10.84
N THR A 130 -1.25 -14.18 -10.16
CA THR A 130 -2.48 -14.67 -10.81
C THR A 130 -3.08 -13.62 -11.76
N LEU A 131 -3.02 -12.33 -11.39
CA LEU A 131 -3.54 -11.22 -12.20
C LEU A 131 -2.78 -11.03 -13.53
N ASP A 132 -1.50 -11.41 -13.58
CA ASP A 132 -0.64 -11.30 -14.76
C ASP A 132 -0.97 -12.38 -15.81
N LYS A 133 -1.68 -13.45 -15.41
CA LYS A 133 -2.19 -14.51 -16.28
C LYS A 133 -3.52 -14.15 -16.95
N ILE A 134 -4.11 -13.00 -16.61
CA ILE A 134 -5.42 -12.55 -17.12
C ILE A 134 -5.22 -11.44 -18.14
N ARG A 135 -5.93 -11.52 -19.26
CA ARG A 135 -5.95 -10.52 -20.33
C ARG A 135 -7.39 -10.09 -20.62
N VAL A 136 -7.54 -8.88 -21.18
CA VAL A 136 -8.80 -8.45 -21.77
C VAL A 136 -8.88 -9.12 -23.14
N GLY A 137 -9.75 -10.11 -23.28
CA GLY A 137 -9.85 -10.95 -24.48
C GLY A 137 -11.02 -10.59 -25.38
N ARG A 138 -12.07 -9.97 -24.85
CA ARG A 138 -13.21 -9.53 -25.66
C ARG A 138 -12.91 -8.19 -26.30
N ILE A 139 -12.93 -8.15 -27.64
CA ILE A 139 -12.77 -6.93 -28.43
C ILE A 139 -13.97 -6.81 -29.37
N SER A 140 -14.81 -5.82 -29.13
CA SER A 140 -15.93 -5.43 -29.99
C SER A 140 -15.39 -4.53 -31.10
N GLN A 141 -15.21 -5.08 -32.29
CA GLN A 141 -14.79 -4.32 -33.47
C GLN A 141 -15.94 -3.50 -34.08
N MET A 142 -17.18 -3.83 -33.75
CA MET A 142 -18.38 -3.12 -34.16
C MET A 142 -19.14 -2.72 -32.89
N THR A 143 -19.17 -1.43 -32.60
CA THR A 143 -20.03 -0.82 -31.59
C THR A 143 -20.86 0.24 -32.29
N ASP A 144 -22.14 0.34 -31.96
CA ASP A 144 -23.04 1.39 -32.47
C ASP A 144 -23.60 2.18 -31.28
N PRO A 145 -23.18 3.44 -31.07
CA PRO A 145 -22.16 4.17 -31.84
C PRO A 145 -20.75 3.60 -31.63
N SER A 146 -19.82 3.91 -32.55
CA SER A 146 -18.42 3.52 -32.39
C SER A 146 -17.84 4.14 -31.13
N LEU A 147 -17.43 3.33 -30.15
CA LEU A 147 -16.80 3.83 -28.94
C LEU A 147 -15.33 4.13 -29.22
N ASP A 148 -14.98 5.42 -29.12
CA ASP A 148 -13.60 5.88 -29.16
C ASP A 148 -13.24 6.50 -27.81
N ALA A 149 -12.06 6.15 -27.28
CA ALA A 149 -11.62 6.57 -25.95
C ALA A 149 -11.48 8.09 -25.79
N GLN A 150 -11.33 8.84 -26.89
CA GLN A 150 -11.18 10.30 -26.88
C GLN A 150 -12.49 11.03 -27.20
N ARG A 151 -13.42 10.40 -27.94
CA ARG A 151 -14.66 11.03 -28.40
C ARG A 151 -15.89 10.64 -27.59
N HIS A 152 -15.86 9.46 -26.95
CA HIS A 152 -16.99 8.96 -26.18
C HIS A 152 -16.89 9.35 -24.71
N THR A 153 -18.04 9.63 -24.12
CA THR A 153 -18.15 9.91 -22.68
C THR A 153 -18.32 8.61 -21.93
N PHE A 154 -17.38 8.30 -21.04
CA PHE A 154 -17.42 7.12 -20.17
C PHE A 154 -17.81 7.51 -18.75
N ASP A 155 -18.72 6.75 -18.16
CA ASP A 155 -19.01 6.81 -16.73
C ASP A 155 -18.06 5.88 -15.97
N LEU A 156 -17.07 6.50 -15.34
CA LEU A 156 -16.02 5.82 -14.58
C LEU A 156 -16.31 5.81 -13.07
N LEU A 157 -17.48 6.24 -12.63
CA LEU A 157 -17.74 6.37 -11.20
C LEU A 157 -18.09 5.03 -10.55
N ALA A 158 -17.49 4.79 -9.40
CA ALA A 158 -17.74 3.64 -8.54
C ALA A 158 -18.54 4.07 -7.30
N PRO A 159 -19.53 3.28 -6.87
CA PRO A 159 -20.29 3.57 -5.68
C PRO A 159 -19.48 3.29 -4.41
N PHE A 160 -19.58 4.20 -3.45
CA PHE A 160 -19.10 4.03 -2.08
C PHE A 160 -20.23 4.37 -1.11
N GLY A 161 -20.91 3.33 -0.63
CA GLY A 161 -22.15 3.41 0.11
C GLY A 161 -23.07 2.24 -0.18
N ARG A 162 -24.14 2.09 0.61
CA ARG A 162 -25.08 0.98 0.44
C ARG A 162 -26.01 1.27 -0.74
N ILE A 163 -26.07 0.36 -1.71
CA ILE A 163 -27.04 0.43 -2.80
C ILE A 163 -28.27 -0.41 -2.41
N LEU A 164 -29.44 0.23 -2.43
CA LEU A 164 -30.72 -0.45 -2.20
C LEU A 164 -31.16 -1.23 -3.44
N PRO A 165 -31.82 -2.39 -3.27
CA PRO A 165 -32.40 -3.09 -4.41
C PRO A 165 -33.48 -2.22 -5.08
N PRO A 166 -33.72 -2.37 -6.41
CA PRO A 166 -34.65 -1.52 -7.15
C PRO A 166 -36.04 -1.36 -6.51
N LYS A 167 -36.59 -2.45 -5.96
CA LYS A 167 -37.91 -2.47 -5.30
C LYS A 167 -37.97 -1.71 -3.96
N LYS A 168 -36.83 -1.30 -3.41
CA LYS A 168 -36.72 -0.56 -2.14
C LYS A 168 -36.15 0.86 -2.35
N LEU A 169 -35.92 1.27 -3.59
CA LEU A 169 -35.53 2.65 -3.86
C LEU A 169 -36.65 3.57 -3.36
N PRO A 170 -36.33 4.64 -2.62
CA PRO A 170 -37.33 5.52 -2.04
C PRO A 170 -37.84 6.53 -3.08
N LEU A 171 -38.19 6.05 -4.28
CA LEU A 171 -38.66 6.87 -5.38
C LEU A 171 -40.18 6.71 -5.53
N GLY A 172 -40.88 7.84 -5.63
CA GLY A 172 -42.28 7.93 -6.00
C GLY A 172 -42.45 8.71 -7.29
N VAL A 173 -43.67 8.74 -7.81
CA VAL A 173 -44.04 9.54 -8.98
C VAL A 173 -45.00 10.62 -8.52
N THR A 174 -44.70 11.89 -8.80
CA THR A 174 -45.59 13.02 -8.52
C THR A 174 -46.83 12.98 -9.43
N PRO A 175 -47.91 13.72 -9.11
CA PRO A 175 -49.08 13.82 -9.99
C PRO A 175 -48.76 14.29 -11.42
N GLU A 176 -47.66 15.02 -11.60
CA GLU A 176 -47.15 15.52 -12.88
C GLU A 176 -46.26 14.50 -13.62
N GLY A 177 -46.08 13.29 -13.07
CA GLY A 177 -45.29 12.22 -13.66
C GLY A 177 -43.79 12.31 -13.39
N LEU A 178 -43.33 13.17 -12.47
CA LEU A 178 -41.91 13.32 -12.13
C LEU A 178 -41.48 12.34 -11.04
N LEU A 179 -40.24 11.85 -11.11
CA LEU A 179 -39.66 11.02 -10.04
C LEU A 179 -39.23 11.90 -8.85
N GLU A 180 -39.75 11.59 -7.67
CA GLU A 180 -39.39 12.29 -6.43
C GLU A 180 -38.91 11.30 -5.36
N GLN A 181 -37.92 11.71 -4.56
CA GLN A 181 -37.46 10.92 -3.43
C GLN A 181 -38.41 11.08 -2.23
N GLN A 182 -39.15 10.02 -1.89
CA GLN A 182 -40.15 10.02 -0.82
C GLN A 182 -39.57 9.77 0.58
N LYS A 183 -38.39 9.13 0.67
CA LYS A 183 -37.73 8.76 1.94
C LYS A 183 -36.22 8.86 1.83
N ASP A 184 -35.56 8.97 2.97
CA ASP A 184 -34.10 8.94 3.03
C ASP A 184 -33.55 7.60 2.52
N ALA A 185 -32.53 7.68 1.68
CA ALA A 185 -31.71 6.54 1.26
C ALA A 185 -30.41 6.53 2.07
N PRO A 186 -29.78 5.35 2.25
CA PRO A 186 -28.42 5.30 2.76
C PRO A 186 -27.48 6.18 1.94
N PRO A 187 -26.44 6.78 2.55
CA PRO A 187 -25.52 7.66 1.84
C PRO A 187 -24.70 6.85 0.82
N VAL A 188 -24.65 7.34 -0.42
CA VAL A 188 -23.84 6.78 -1.50
C VAL A 188 -23.05 7.89 -2.19
N ASN A 189 -21.73 7.79 -2.10
CA ASN A 189 -20.81 8.67 -2.79
C ASN A 189 -20.33 7.99 -4.08
N TRP A 190 -20.49 8.67 -5.21
CA TRP A 190 -19.91 8.24 -6.49
C TRP A 190 -18.49 8.79 -6.61
N ILE A 191 -17.51 7.91 -6.58
CA ILE A 191 -16.08 8.27 -6.51
C ILE A 191 -15.30 7.61 -7.65
N TYR A 192 -14.09 8.09 -7.90
CA TYR A 192 -13.21 7.48 -8.88
C TYR A 192 -12.89 6.02 -8.48
N PRO A 193 -12.75 5.07 -9.42
CA PRO A 193 -12.68 3.63 -9.11
C PRO A 193 -11.30 3.21 -8.55
N VAL A 194 -10.44 4.18 -8.25
CA VAL A 194 -9.14 3.99 -7.63
C VAL A 194 -9.01 4.89 -6.42
N ILE A 195 -8.89 4.28 -5.25
CA ILE A 195 -8.66 4.96 -3.97
C ILE A 195 -7.16 4.91 -3.63
N ILE A 196 -6.63 6.03 -3.15
CA ILE A 196 -5.27 6.06 -2.61
C ILE A 196 -5.26 5.38 -1.24
N GLY A 197 -4.46 4.31 -1.13
CA GLY A 197 -4.52 3.29 -0.09
C GLY A 197 -4.29 3.77 1.35
N ASP A 198 -4.61 2.88 2.29
CA ASP A 198 -4.71 3.15 3.74
C ASP A 198 -3.36 3.15 4.46
N MET A 199 -2.57 4.19 4.21
CA MET A 199 -1.24 4.37 4.80
C MET A 199 -1.28 5.44 5.88
N SER A 200 -0.97 5.04 7.13
CA SER A 200 -1.10 5.94 8.27
C SER A 200 -0.03 7.02 8.33
N ILE A 201 -0.43 8.21 8.79
CA ILE A 201 0.52 9.18 9.33
C ILE A 201 1.27 8.55 10.51
N GLY A 202 2.60 8.68 10.50
CA GLY A 202 3.50 7.92 11.38
C GLY A 202 4.20 6.80 10.62
N ALA A 203 3.45 5.95 9.88
CA ALA A 203 4.08 4.99 8.97
C ALA A 203 4.72 5.73 7.77
N LEU A 204 4.00 6.69 7.20
CA LEU A 204 4.51 7.70 6.28
C LEU A 204 5.06 8.91 7.05
N SER A 205 6.05 9.59 6.48
CA SER A 205 6.46 10.91 6.93
C SER A 205 5.33 11.92 6.74
N TRP A 206 5.34 13.00 7.52
CA TRP A 206 4.34 14.07 7.36
C TRP A 206 4.40 14.70 5.96
N ARG A 207 5.58 14.86 5.36
CA ARG A 207 5.72 15.35 3.96
C ARG A 207 5.12 14.40 2.94
N MET A 208 5.33 13.09 3.10
CA MET A 208 4.71 12.11 2.19
C MET A 208 3.19 12.15 2.31
N TRP A 209 2.67 12.23 3.53
CA TRP A 209 1.23 12.28 3.76
C TRP A 209 0.59 13.57 3.23
N GLU A 210 1.27 14.71 3.41
CA GLU A 210 0.93 16.00 2.82
C GLU A 210 0.91 15.94 1.29
N ALA A 211 1.93 15.35 0.65
CA ALA A 211 1.97 15.20 -0.81
C ALA A 211 0.75 14.45 -1.37
N VAL A 212 0.33 13.37 -0.69
CA VAL A 212 -0.86 12.61 -1.08
C VAL A 212 -2.13 13.45 -0.90
N ALA A 213 -2.24 14.19 0.20
CA ALA A 213 -3.37 15.08 0.46
C ALA A 213 -3.46 16.21 -0.58
N MET A 214 -2.33 16.82 -0.94
CA MET A 214 -2.24 17.83 -2.00
C MET A 214 -2.66 17.28 -3.35
N ALA A 215 -2.13 16.11 -3.75
CA ALA A 215 -2.51 15.47 -5.01
C ALA A 215 -4.00 15.13 -5.05
N THR A 216 -4.55 14.61 -3.94
CA THR A 216 -5.97 14.28 -3.85
C THR A 216 -6.84 15.52 -3.98
N ALA A 217 -6.48 16.62 -3.31
CA ALA A 217 -7.20 17.89 -3.43
C ALA A 217 -7.14 18.43 -4.87
N TYR A 218 -5.95 18.46 -5.49
CA TYR A 218 -5.78 18.95 -6.86
C TYR A 218 -6.57 18.12 -7.88
N LEU A 219 -6.54 16.80 -7.77
CA LEU A 219 -7.32 15.90 -8.63
C LEU A 219 -8.82 16.20 -8.58
N ASN A 220 -9.33 16.57 -7.40
CA ASN A 220 -10.76 16.87 -7.22
C ASN A 220 -11.13 18.28 -7.66
N GLU A 221 -10.39 19.28 -7.20
CA GLU A 221 -10.75 20.70 -7.34
C GLU A 221 -10.39 21.23 -8.74
N GLU A 222 -9.25 20.81 -9.29
CA GLU A 222 -8.74 21.33 -10.58
C GLU A 222 -9.01 20.36 -11.74
N CYS A 223 -8.88 19.04 -11.50
CA CYS A 223 -9.05 18.05 -12.57
C CYS A 223 -10.47 17.45 -12.66
N GLY A 224 -11.35 17.73 -11.68
CA GLY A 224 -12.70 17.18 -11.63
C GLY A 224 -12.76 15.65 -11.47
N LEU A 225 -11.68 15.00 -11.02
CA LEU A 225 -11.61 13.57 -10.75
C LEU A 225 -11.93 13.30 -9.27
N PRO A 226 -13.05 12.61 -8.94
CA PRO A 226 -13.52 12.43 -7.57
C PRO A 226 -12.72 11.35 -6.81
N VAL A 227 -11.40 11.51 -6.74
CA VAL A 227 -10.47 10.59 -6.07
C VAL A 227 -10.59 10.75 -4.56
N ARG A 228 -10.44 9.65 -3.82
CA ARG A 228 -10.40 9.64 -2.36
C ARG A 228 -9.09 9.05 -1.87
N MET A 229 -8.65 9.49 -0.68
CA MET A 229 -7.54 8.86 0.02
C MET A 229 -7.99 8.37 1.40
N CYS A 230 -7.39 7.29 1.86
CA CYS A 230 -7.62 6.76 3.20
C CYS A 230 -6.61 7.33 4.20
N SER A 231 -7.05 7.73 5.40
CA SER A 231 -6.18 8.29 6.44
C SER A 231 -5.15 7.28 7.00
N GLY A 232 -5.47 5.99 6.88
CA GLY A 232 -4.82 4.92 7.63
C GLY A 232 -5.13 4.96 9.14
N GLU A 233 -4.59 4.00 9.87
CA GLU A 233 -4.83 3.76 11.31
C GLU A 233 -4.17 4.76 12.29
N GLY A 234 -3.62 5.87 11.79
CA GLY A 234 -2.75 6.76 12.56
C GLY A 234 -3.41 7.99 13.17
N GLY A 235 -4.70 8.19 12.92
CA GLY A 235 -5.38 9.46 13.15
C GLY A 235 -5.14 10.47 12.02
N VAL A 236 -5.64 11.70 12.22
CA VAL A 236 -5.57 12.79 11.24
C VAL A 236 -5.20 14.09 11.95
N PRO A 237 -4.37 14.98 11.35
CA PRO A 237 -4.13 16.30 11.89
C PRO A 237 -5.43 17.10 12.10
N VAL A 238 -5.59 17.73 13.26
CA VAL A 238 -6.81 18.48 13.62
C VAL A 238 -7.14 19.60 12.62
N ARG A 239 -6.11 20.24 12.04
CA ARG A 239 -6.29 21.27 11.01
C ARG A 239 -7.04 20.73 9.80
N LEU A 240 -6.74 19.50 9.35
CA LEU A 240 -7.43 18.90 8.21
C LEU A 240 -8.87 18.51 8.57
N LEU A 241 -9.09 18.01 9.79
CA LEU A 241 -10.44 17.68 10.28
C LEU A 241 -11.38 18.91 10.27
N LYS A 242 -10.84 20.12 10.44
CA LYS A 242 -11.62 21.37 10.41
C LYS A 242 -11.60 22.07 9.04
N SER A 243 -11.15 21.38 7.99
CA SER A 243 -10.99 21.97 6.66
C SER A 243 -12.01 21.44 5.66
N ARG A 244 -12.26 22.21 4.59
CA ARG A 244 -13.10 21.78 3.46
C ARG A 244 -12.62 20.52 2.73
N TYR A 245 -11.34 20.16 2.90
CA TYR A 245 -10.74 19.01 2.22
C TYR A 245 -11.02 17.68 2.94
N LEU A 246 -11.70 17.71 4.10
CA LEU A 246 -12.10 16.50 4.82
C LEU A 246 -12.98 15.58 3.96
N LYS A 247 -13.82 16.14 3.08
CA LYS A 247 -14.66 15.42 2.12
C LYS A 247 -13.93 14.52 1.13
N TYR A 248 -12.59 14.61 1.05
CA TYR A 248 -11.75 13.76 0.23
C TYR A 248 -11.10 12.59 1.00
N MET A 249 -11.32 12.53 2.32
CA MET A 249 -10.67 11.61 3.24
C MET A 249 -11.63 10.52 3.69
N ILE A 250 -11.22 9.27 3.56
CA ILE A 250 -11.87 8.13 4.21
C ILE A 250 -11.16 7.91 5.55
N LEU A 251 -11.87 8.15 6.65
CA LEU A 251 -11.31 8.02 8.00
C LEU A 251 -11.27 6.56 8.41
N GLN A 252 -10.08 6.04 8.71
CA GLN A 252 -9.93 4.64 9.11
C GLN A 252 -9.96 4.49 10.64
N ILE A 253 -10.72 3.51 11.13
CA ILE A 253 -10.60 2.99 12.50
C ILE A 253 -10.00 1.60 12.47
N ALA A 254 -8.95 1.38 13.25
CA ALA A 254 -8.35 0.07 13.50
C ALA A 254 -8.45 -0.26 14.99
N SER A 255 -8.06 -1.48 15.38
CA SER A 255 -8.14 -1.99 16.75
C SER A 255 -7.49 -1.12 17.84
N GLY A 256 -6.45 -0.35 17.51
CA GLY A 256 -5.80 0.58 18.44
C GLY A 256 -6.54 1.90 18.67
N HIS A 257 -7.58 2.20 17.87
CA HIS A 257 -8.41 3.42 17.95
C HIS A 257 -7.60 4.73 17.96
N PHE A 258 -6.36 4.71 17.48
CA PHE A 258 -5.46 5.85 17.57
C PHE A 258 -6.02 7.08 16.85
N GLY A 259 -5.98 8.23 17.54
CA GLY A 259 -6.45 9.51 17.03
C GLY A 259 -7.97 9.72 17.06
N TRP A 260 -8.80 8.68 17.31
CA TRP A 260 -10.26 8.82 17.32
C TRP A 260 -10.77 9.73 18.44
N ASN A 261 -10.08 9.78 19.58
CA ASN A 261 -10.38 10.78 20.62
C ASN A 261 -10.27 12.22 20.10
N ARG A 262 -9.33 12.51 19.19
CA ARG A 262 -9.20 13.84 18.57
C ARG A 262 -10.20 14.05 17.45
N ILE A 263 -10.50 13.02 16.67
CA ILE A 263 -11.51 13.05 15.62
C ILE A 263 -12.87 13.42 16.24
N ILE A 264 -13.30 12.69 17.28
CA ILE A 264 -14.57 12.92 17.98
C ILE A 264 -14.65 14.34 18.54
N LYS A 265 -13.59 14.82 19.21
CA LYS A 265 -13.54 16.20 19.73
C LYS A 265 -13.58 17.26 18.62
N ALA A 266 -13.15 16.92 17.40
CA ALA A 266 -13.19 17.82 16.26
C ALA A 266 -14.53 17.80 15.52
N MET A 267 -15.37 16.76 15.69
CA MET A 267 -16.64 16.60 14.96
C MET A 267 -17.55 17.83 15.01
N PRO A 268 -17.79 18.49 16.17
CA PRO A 268 -18.62 19.70 16.23
C PRO A 268 -18.05 20.91 15.46
N HIS A 269 -16.79 20.83 15.04
CA HIS A 269 -16.06 21.89 14.34
C HIS A 269 -15.69 21.48 12.92
N MET A 270 -16.18 20.33 12.42
CA MET A 270 -15.99 19.91 11.04
C MET A 270 -16.88 20.78 10.16
N VAL A 271 -16.29 21.39 9.13
CA VAL A 271 -17.02 22.21 8.15
C VAL A 271 -17.57 21.37 6.99
N GLU A 272 -17.06 20.17 6.81
CA GLU A 272 -17.45 19.18 5.79
C GLU A 272 -17.42 17.80 6.43
N ASP A 273 -18.27 16.88 5.97
CA ASP A 273 -18.18 15.49 6.36
C ASP A 273 -17.00 14.77 5.67
N PRO A 274 -16.43 13.72 6.28
CA PRO A 274 -15.48 12.86 5.58
C PRO A 274 -16.16 12.09 4.44
N ALA A 275 -15.36 11.64 3.47
CA ALA A 275 -15.84 10.82 2.35
C ALA A 275 -16.47 9.49 2.78
N GLY A 276 -16.06 8.99 3.94
CA GLY A 276 -16.51 7.74 4.54
C GLY A 276 -15.72 7.37 5.78
N VAL A 277 -16.15 6.29 6.42
CA VAL A 277 -15.41 5.63 7.50
C VAL A 277 -15.05 4.22 7.08
N LEU A 278 -13.81 3.79 7.34
CA LEU A 278 -13.33 2.44 7.04
C LEU A 278 -12.95 1.72 8.33
N ILE A 279 -13.72 0.70 8.70
CA ILE A 279 -13.45 -0.18 9.83
C ILE A 279 -12.44 -1.25 9.39
N LYS A 280 -11.21 -1.20 9.90
CA LYS A 280 -10.13 -2.11 9.52
C LYS A 280 -10.05 -3.30 10.47
N ILE A 281 -10.49 -4.46 10.00
CA ILE A 281 -10.34 -5.74 10.70
C ILE A 281 -9.01 -6.39 10.41
N GLY A 282 -8.53 -6.29 9.16
CA GLY A 282 -7.28 -6.92 8.75
C GLY A 282 -6.65 -6.24 7.54
N GLN A 283 -5.39 -6.57 7.29
CA GLN A 283 -4.64 -6.17 6.11
C GLN A 283 -3.91 -7.37 5.51
N GLY A 284 -3.71 -7.35 4.19
CA GLY A 284 -3.14 -8.49 3.47
C GLY A 284 -1.74 -8.91 3.95
N ALA A 285 -0.91 -7.92 4.34
CA ALA A 285 0.45 -8.14 4.83
C ALA A 285 0.54 -8.82 6.21
N LYS A 286 -0.52 -8.77 7.02
CA LYS A 286 -0.58 -9.36 8.37
C LYS A 286 -2.06 -9.54 8.79
N PRO A 287 -2.74 -10.55 8.23
CA PRO A 287 -4.18 -10.75 8.43
C PRO A 287 -4.61 -10.96 9.88
N GLY A 288 -3.76 -11.58 10.70
CA GLY A 288 -4.05 -11.94 12.09
C GLY A 288 -3.43 -11.01 13.15
N ASP A 289 -2.74 -9.95 12.74
CA ASP A 289 -2.05 -9.03 13.65
C ASP A 289 -2.62 -7.61 13.54
N GLY A 290 -2.46 -6.83 14.61
CA GLY A 290 -2.80 -5.41 14.60
C GLY A 290 -1.76 -4.52 13.88
N GLY A 291 -2.08 -3.23 13.83
CA GLY A 291 -1.14 -2.17 13.47
C GLY A 291 0.17 -2.23 14.26
N LEU A 292 1.28 -1.87 13.63
CA LEU A 292 2.60 -1.83 14.26
C LEU A 292 3.32 -0.54 13.86
N LEU A 293 3.67 0.28 14.84
CA LEU A 293 4.52 1.45 14.64
C LEU A 293 5.65 1.46 15.68
N MET A 294 6.89 1.41 15.21
CA MET A 294 8.07 1.41 16.08
C MET A 294 8.28 2.78 16.74
N ALA A 295 8.80 2.79 17.97
CA ALA A 295 9.03 3.95 18.81
C ALA A 295 9.89 5.04 18.14
N GLN A 296 10.85 4.64 17.29
CA GLN A 296 11.67 5.60 16.54
C GLN A 296 10.83 6.48 15.60
N LYS A 297 9.62 6.05 15.24
CA LYS A 297 8.69 6.76 14.37
C LYS A 297 7.56 7.45 15.15
N VAL A 298 7.57 7.39 16.47
CA VAL A 298 6.60 8.08 17.33
C VAL A 298 7.19 9.43 17.74
N ALA A 299 7.28 10.34 16.76
CA ALA A 299 7.70 11.72 16.97
C ALA A 299 6.62 12.53 17.72
N GLU A 300 6.96 13.72 18.23
CA GLU A 300 6.04 14.58 19.01
C GLU A 300 4.73 14.86 18.29
N HIS A 301 4.76 15.20 17.00
CA HIS A 301 3.55 15.41 16.22
C HIS A 301 2.70 14.12 16.08
N ILE A 302 3.32 12.94 16.04
CA ILE A 302 2.61 11.65 16.02
C ILE A 302 1.95 11.36 17.37
N GLN A 303 2.65 11.64 18.48
CA GLN A 303 2.06 11.60 19.83
C GLN A 303 0.87 12.56 19.92
N ALA A 304 1.03 13.76 19.37
CA ALA A 304 0.01 14.80 19.28
C ALA A 304 -1.11 14.53 18.26
N ILE A 305 -1.03 13.48 17.44
CA ILE A 305 -2.15 13.02 16.60
C ILE A 305 -2.83 11.81 17.24
N ARG A 306 -2.04 10.84 17.71
CA ARG A 306 -2.53 9.56 18.25
C ARG A 306 -3.02 9.63 19.69
N GLY A 307 -2.41 10.50 20.51
CA GLY A 307 -2.74 10.66 21.93
C GLY A 307 -2.03 9.62 22.79
N VAL A 308 -0.77 9.32 22.48
CA VAL A 308 0.03 8.23 23.06
C VAL A 308 1.44 8.72 23.37
N PRO A 309 2.14 8.11 24.35
CA PRO A 309 3.55 8.40 24.60
C PRO A 309 4.47 7.79 23.52
N LYS A 310 5.74 8.18 23.54
CA LYS A 310 6.78 7.60 22.69
C LYS A 310 7.13 6.18 23.13
N ALA A 311 6.51 5.20 22.50
CA ALA A 311 6.74 3.77 22.70
C ALA A 311 6.51 2.99 21.40
N ASP A 312 6.88 1.71 21.38
CA ASP A 312 6.43 0.81 20.32
C ASP A 312 4.90 0.66 20.45
N LEU A 313 4.17 0.97 19.38
CA LEU A 313 2.72 0.90 19.34
C LEU A 313 2.31 -0.39 18.63
N LEU A 314 2.00 -1.41 19.41
CA LEU A 314 1.42 -2.67 18.95
C LEU A 314 -0.08 -2.61 19.20
N SER A 315 -0.88 -2.50 18.13
CA SER A 315 -2.33 -2.55 18.26
C SER A 315 -2.79 -3.99 18.54
N PRO A 316 -3.88 -4.18 19.30
CA PRO A 316 -4.48 -5.50 19.48
C PRO A 316 -4.84 -6.15 18.12
N PRO A 317 -4.80 -7.48 18.00
CA PRO A 317 -5.22 -8.17 16.78
C PRO A 317 -6.68 -7.92 16.38
N ASN A 318 -7.56 -7.71 17.37
CA ASN A 318 -8.99 -7.54 17.19
C ASN A 318 -9.47 -6.19 17.73
N HIS A 319 -10.59 -5.70 17.20
CA HIS A 319 -11.32 -4.60 17.84
C HIS A 319 -11.93 -5.13 19.14
N GLN A 320 -11.57 -4.54 20.28
CA GLN A 320 -12.19 -4.89 21.56
C GLN A 320 -13.68 -4.56 21.50
N GLY A 321 -14.54 -5.57 21.67
CA GLY A 321 -16.00 -5.44 21.56
C GLY A 321 -16.57 -5.84 20.19
N LEU A 322 -15.74 -6.37 19.29
CA LEU A 322 -16.13 -6.92 17.99
C LEU A 322 -15.73 -8.39 17.90
N TYR A 323 -16.63 -9.28 18.30
CA TYR A 323 -16.41 -10.73 18.37
C TYR A 323 -17.39 -11.54 17.52
N SER A 324 -18.44 -10.90 17.00
CA SER A 324 -19.41 -11.52 16.10
C SER A 324 -19.83 -10.62 14.94
N ILE A 325 -20.55 -11.19 13.99
CA ILE A 325 -21.06 -10.44 12.84
C ILE A 325 -22.21 -9.51 13.23
N GLU A 326 -23.03 -9.93 14.19
CA GLU A 326 -24.09 -9.11 14.78
C GLU A 326 -23.50 -7.89 15.46
N GLU A 327 -22.42 -8.08 16.24
CA GLU A 327 -21.69 -6.98 16.86
C GLU A 327 -21.04 -6.06 15.81
N SER A 328 -20.57 -6.62 14.69
CA SER A 328 -20.04 -5.80 13.59
C SER A 328 -21.08 -4.82 13.09
N VAL A 329 -22.28 -5.31 12.78
CA VAL A 329 -23.36 -4.49 12.25
C VAL A 329 -23.94 -3.56 13.32
N GLN A 330 -24.33 -4.11 14.48
CA GLN A 330 -25.07 -3.38 15.51
C GLN A 330 -24.18 -2.45 16.35
N LYS A 331 -22.93 -2.83 16.65
CA LYS A 331 -22.04 -1.98 17.48
C LYS A 331 -21.15 -1.10 16.62
N MET A 332 -20.47 -1.64 15.62
CA MET A 332 -19.50 -0.85 14.86
C MET A 332 -20.17 -0.01 13.76
N PHE A 333 -20.81 -0.66 12.78
CA PHE A 333 -21.43 0.07 11.68
C PHE A 333 -22.48 1.06 12.16
N LEU A 334 -23.41 0.64 13.02
CA LEU A 334 -24.47 1.54 13.50
C LEU A 334 -23.91 2.73 14.28
N SER A 335 -22.91 2.53 15.15
CA SER A 335 -22.31 3.64 15.91
C SER A 335 -21.63 4.66 15.01
N PHE A 336 -20.87 4.23 14.00
CA PHE A 336 -20.23 5.16 13.07
C PHE A 336 -21.23 5.85 12.15
N ASN A 337 -22.23 5.13 11.66
CA ASN A 337 -23.31 5.74 10.89
C ASN A 337 -24.03 6.80 11.75
N ALA A 338 -24.43 6.46 12.97
CA ALA A 338 -25.11 7.38 13.89
C ALA A 338 -24.25 8.57 14.30
N ALA A 339 -22.94 8.37 14.51
CA ALA A 339 -22.01 9.45 14.85
C ALA A 339 -21.98 10.54 13.76
N PHE A 340 -22.12 10.15 12.50
CA PHE A 340 -22.24 11.06 11.36
C PHE A 340 -23.69 11.28 10.91
N GLN A 341 -24.69 10.97 11.75
CA GLN A 341 -26.12 11.16 11.46
C GLN A 341 -26.56 10.51 10.13
N PHE A 342 -25.97 9.36 9.79
CA PHE A 342 -26.21 8.62 8.54
C PHE A 342 -25.92 9.40 7.26
N ARG A 343 -25.12 10.49 7.32
CA ARG A 343 -24.70 11.26 6.15
C ARG A 343 -23.45 10.70 5.46
N VAL A 344 -22.72 9.81 6.14
CA VAL A 344 -21.41 9.30 5.73
C VAL A 344 -21.45 7.77 5.56
N PRO A 345 -20.98 7.21 4.43
CA PRO A 345 -20.92 5.77 4.25
C PRO A 345 -19.87 5.13 5.15
N VAL A 346 -20.23 4.02 5.78
CA VAL A 346 -19.32 3.21 6.61
C VAL A 346 -19.05 1.89 5.92
N ALA A 347 -17.78 1.54 5.77
CA ALA A 347 -17.32 0.31 5.12
C ALA A 347 -16.38 -0.48 6.03
N ILE A 348 -16.09 -1.72 5.66
CA ILE A 348 -15.17 -2.60 6.38
C ILE A 348 -14.05 -3.07 5.47
N LYS A 349 -12.84 -3.16 6.02
CA LYS A 349 -11.67 -3.75 5.39
C LYS A 349 -11.28 -5.04 6.09
N VAL A 350 -11.11 -6.10 5.30
CA VAL A 350 -10.64 -7.41 5.74
C VAL A 350 -9.44 -7.84 4.91
N ALA A 351 -8.59 -8.68 5.50
CA ALA A 351 -7.61 -9.41 4.71
C ALA A 351 -8.30 -10.55 3.94
N ALA A 352 -7.84 -10.81 2.72
CA ALA A 352 -8.29 -11.96 1.95
C ALA A 352 -7.84 -13.25 2.66
N SER A 353 -8.81 -14.11 2.98
CA SER A 353 -8.63 -15.35 3.72
C SER A 353 -9.66 -16.39 3.29
N ALA A 354 -9.59 -17.59 3.86
CA ALA A 354 -10.61 -18.63 3.67
C ALA A 354 -12.01 -18.18 4.14
N THR A 355 -12.11 -17.25 5.09
CA THR A 355 -13.37 -16.82 5.71
C THR A 355 -13.98 -15.54 5.10
N SER A 356 -13.27 -14.85 4.20
CA SER A 356 -13.73 -13.56 3.65
C SER A 356 -15.11 -13.64 3.00
N VAL A 357 -15.40 -14.75 2.30
CA VAL A 357 -16.69 -14.97 1.63
C VAL A 357 -17.82 -15.11 2.64
N SER A 358 -17.59 -15.83 3.74
CA SER A 358 -18.58 -15.98 4.82
C SER A 358 -18.85 -14.65 5.49
N VAL A 359 -17.83 -13.83 5.77
CA VAL A 359 -18.02 -12.49 6.32
C VAL A 359 -18.83 -11.62 5.37
N PHE A 360 -18.46 -11.58 4.09
CA PHE A 360 -19.18 -10.81 3.08
C PHE A 360 -20.65 -11.25 2.96
N ASN A 361 -20.91 -12.55 2.87
CA ASN A 361 -22.27 -13.09 2.75
C ASN A 361 -23.18 -12.69 3.91
N ASN A 362 -22.66 -12.66 5.14
CA ASN A 362 -23.46 -12.22 6.27
C ASN A 362 -23.69 -10.71 6.26
N LEU A 363 -22.69 -9.91 5.89
CA LEU A 363 -22.85 -8.45 5.78
C LEU A 363 -23.85 -8.06 4.68
N VAL A 364 -23.89 -8.76 3.55
CA VAL A 364 -24.88 -8.55 2.48
C VAL A 364 -26.32 -8.79 2.95
N ARG A 365 -26.50 -9.57 4.02
CA ARG A 365 -27.78 -9.88 4.65
C ARG A 365 -28.09 -8.98 5.85
N ASP A 366 -27.32 -7.92 6.07
CA ASP A 366 -27.56 -7.01 7.19
C ASP A 366 -29.00 -6.47 7.16
N PRO A 367 -29.74 -6.52 8.28
CA PRO A 367 -31.15 -6.15 8.29
C PRO A 367 -31.37 -4.64 8.14
N TYR A 368 -30.35 -3.83 8.46
CA TYR A 368 -30.44 -2.37 8.48
C TYR A 368 -30.11 -1.71 7.13
N ASN A 369 -29.47 -2.43 6.19
CA ASN A 369 -28.94 -1.89 4.94
C ASN A 369 -28.02 -0.68 5.17
N ILE A 370 -27.05 -0.82 6.08
CA ILE A 370 -26.12 0.28 6.48
C ILE A 370 -24.66 0.00 6.13
N VAL A 371 -24.35 -1.21 5.65
CA VAL A 371 -22.99 -1.58 5.25
C VAL A 371 -22.70 -0.99 3.87
N GLY A 372 -21.84 0.02 3.82
CA GLY A 372 -21.56 0.82 2.63
C GLY A 372 -20.40 0.33 1.76
N GLY A 373 -19.69 -0.72 2.15
CA GLY A 373 -18.62 -1.28 1.33
C GLY A 373 -17.84 -2.40 2.00
N PHE A 374 -17.24 -3.25 1.18
CA PHE A 374 -16.43 -4.38 1.62
C PHE A 374 -15.09 -4.39 0.88
N PHE A 375 -14.02 -4.03 1.60
CA PHE A 375 -12.66 -3.86 1.10
C PHE A 375 -11.87 -5.14 1.41
N LEU A 376 -11.47 -5.89 0.37
CA LEU A 376 -10.56 -7.03 0.51
C LEU A 376 -9.14 -6.62 0.18
N ASP A 377 -8.20 -7.03 1.03
CA ASP A 377 -6.76 -6.81 0.85
C ASP A 377 -6.03 -8.15 0.75
N GLY A 378 -5.48 -8.45 -0.43
CA GLY A 378 -4.79 -9.71 -0.71
C GLY A 378 -3.37 -9.80 -0.16
N ILE A 379 -2.82 -11.00 -0.23
CA ILE A 379 -1.48 -11.37 0.29
C ILE A 379 -0.34 -10.44 -0.18
N ASP A 380 -0.47 -9.85 -1.36
CA ASP A 380 0.52 -8.92 -1.92
C ASP A 380 0.42 -7.48 -1.36
N GLY A 381 -0.43 -7.26 -0.35
CA GLY A 381 -0.55 -5.99 0.38
C GLY A 381 0.77 -5.56 1.01
N GLY A 382 1.00 -4.25 1.08
CA GLY A 382 2.20 -3.66 1.69
C GLY A 382 2.00 -3.33 3.18
N THR A 383 3.11 -3.10 3.89
CA THR A 383 3.09 -2.59 5.27
C THR A 383 4.32 -1.72 5.57
N GLY A 384 4.15 -0.78 6.52
CA GLY A 384 5.26 -0.05 7.12
C GLY A 384 6.05 -0.89 8.10
N ALA A 385 5.39 -1.82 8.82
CA ALA A 385 6.01 -2.75 9.76
C ALA A 385 5.11 -3.97 10.00
N ALA A 386 5.70 -5.16 9.93
CA ALA A 386 5.11 -6.42 10.34
C ALA A 386 6.22 -7.42 10.67
N HIS A 387 5.85 -8.52 11.34
CA HIS A 387 6.72 -9.68 11.42
C HIS A 387 6.91 -10.28 10.03
N GLU A 388 8.16 -10.62 9.70
CA GLU A 388 8.56 -11.19 8.41
C GLU A 388 7.80 -12.48 8.13
N VAL A 389 7.59 -13.32 9.16
CA VAL A 389 6.83 -14.56 9.03
C VAL A 389 5.37 -14.32 8.60
N SER A 390 4.70 -13.30 9.15
CA SER A 390 3.35 -12.93 8.74
C SER A 390 3.34 -12.46 7.28
N LEU A 391 4.27 -11.58 6.90
CA LEU A 391 4.40 -11.08 5.54
C LEU A 391 4.60 -12.17 4.49
N ASP A 392 5.34 -13.21 4.86
CA ASP A 392 5.79 -14.21 3.92
C ASP A 392 4.88 -15.44 3.84
N HIS A 393 4.14 -15.76 4.92
CA HIS A 393 3.40 -17.01 5.04
C HIS A 393 1.89 -16.86 5.30
N THR A 394 1.34 -15.64 5.31
CA THR A 394 -0.09 -15.44 5.61
C THR A 394 -0.79 -14.61 4.54
N GLY A 395 -2.05 -14.95 4.23
CA GLY A 395 -2.89 -14.24 3.26
C GLY A 395 -3.37 -15.12 2.11
N HIS A 396 -4.22 -14.58 1.24
CA HIS A 396 -4.69 -15.24 0.01
C HIS A 396 -4.55 -14.30 -1.20
N PRO A 397 -4.42 -14.83 -2.43
CA PRO A 397 -4.47 -14.03 -3.65
C PRO A 397 -5.81 -13.27 -3.76
N ILE A 398 -5.74 -11.96 -3.99
CA ILE A 398 -6.93 -11.11 -4.04
C ILE A 398 -7.91 -11.52 -5.13
N VAL A 399 -7.39 -11.87 -6.32
CA VAL A 399 -8.17 -12.20 -7.52
C VAL A 399 -9.18 -13.31 -7.23
N SER A 400 -8.73 -14.37 -6.57
CA SER A 400 -9.59 -15.51 -6.21
C SER A 400 -10.68 -15.12 -5.22
N LYS A 401 -10.34 -14.41 -4.14
CA LYS A 401 -11.31 -14.14 -3.06
C LYS A 401 -12.30 -13.05 -3.42
N LEU A 402 -11.90 -12.07 -4.22
CA LEU A 402 -12.82 -11.13 -4.83
C LEU A 402 -13.88 -11.86 -5.67
N ARG A 403 -13.44 -12.76 -6.55
CA ARG A 403 -14.34 -13.51 -7.44
C ARG A 403 -15.29 -14.41 -6.65
N ASP A 404 -14.80 -15.12 -5.64
CA ASP A 404 -15.63 -15.95 -4.75
C ASP A 404 -16.72 -15.09 -4.05
N CYS A 405 -16.37 -13.89 -3.55
CA CYS A 405 -17.34 -12.97 -2.94
C CYS A 405 -18.41 -12.50 -3.95
N TYR A 406 -17.98 -12.07 -5.15
CA TYR A 406 -18.90 -11.59 -6.18
C TYR A 406 -19.90 -12.68 -6.62
N LEU A 407 -19.41 -13.89 -6.87
CA LEU A 407 -20.26 -15.04 -7.23
C LEU A 407 -21.24 -15.40 -6.10
N ALA A 408 -20.80 -15.35 -4.85
CA ALA A 408 -21.67 -15.63 -3.71
C ALA A 408 -22.80 -14.60 -3.56
N ALA A 409 -22.56 -13.32 -3.82
CA ALA A 409 -23.62 -12.31 -3.88
C ALA A 409 -24.53 -12.48 -5.10
N THR A 410 -23.96 -12.87 -6.25
CA THR A 410 -24.71 -13.12 -7.49
C THR A 410 -25.69 -14.28 -7.33
N ALA A 411 -25.25 -15.39 -6.71
CA ALA A 411 -26.10 -16.54 -6.41
C ALA A 411 -27.31 -16.18 -5.50
N GLN A 412 -27.23 -15.07 -4.77
CA GLN A 412 -28.30 -14.58 -3.90
C GLN A 412 -29.14 -13.46 -4.55
N GLY A 413 -28.81 -13.03 -5.77
CA GLY A 413 -29.42 -11.86 -6.41
C GLY A 413 -29.13 -10.54 -5.69
N ARG A 414 -28.01 -10.46 -4.95
CA ARG A 414 -27.61 -9.30 -4.13
C ARG A 414 -26.30 -8.66 -4.57
N GLN A 415 -25.81 -9.03 -5.75
CA GLN A 415 -24.65 -8.38 -6.36
C GLN A 415 -24.89 -6.87 -6.47
N GLY A 416 -23.84 -6.08 -6.20
CA GLY A 416 -23.89 -4.62 -6.26
C GLY A 416 -24.54 -3.91 -5.07
N GLN A 417 -25.20 -4.61 -4.12
CA GLN A 417 -25.78 -3.94 -2.94
C GLN A 417 -24.70 -3.40 -1.98
N ILE A 418 -23.64 -4.17 -1.75
CA ILE A 418 -22.44 -3.72 -1.05
C ILE A 418 -21.31 -3.63 -2.07
N PRO A 419 -20.76 -2.43 -2.31
CA PRO A 419 -19.62 -2.27 -3.21
C PRO A 419 -18.40 -3.08 -2.76
N LEU A 420 -17.84 -3.86 -3.68
CA LEU A 420 -16.63 -4.64 -3.47
C LEU A 420 -15.41 -3.82 -3.88
N TRP A 421 -14.46 -3.64 -2.95
CA TRP A 421 -13.20 -2.95 -3.21
C TRP A 421 -12.04 -3.91 -3.05
N ALA A 422 -11.08 -3.89 -3.97
CA ALA A 422 -9.98 -4.86 -3.97
C ALA A 422 -8.59 -4.22 -3.93
N ALA A 423 -7.67 -4.82 -3.19
CA ALA A 423 -6.26 -4.48 -3.19
C ALA A 423 -5.37 -5.68 -2.93
N GLY A 424 -4.06 -5.45 -2.99
CA GLY A 424 -3.02 -6.47 -2.85
C GLY A 424 -2.25 -6.58 -4.16
N GLY A 425 -1.09 -5.93 -4.20
CA GLY A 425 -0.18 -6.00 -5.34
C GLY A 425 -0.60 -5.23 -6.60
N LEU A 426 -1.72 -4.49 -6.61
CA LEU A 426 -2.20 -3.75 -7.79
C LEU A 426 -1.24 -2.62 -8.21
N GLY A 427 -0.90 -2.57 -9.50
CA GLY A 427 0.05 -1.61 -10.07
C GLY A 427 1.52 -2.02 -9.89
N LYS A 428 1.81 -3.26 -9.48
CA LYS A 428 3.19 -3.74 -9.28
C LYS A 428 4.05 -3.69 -10.55
N THR A 429 3.44 -3.84 -11.73
CA THR A 429 4.15 -3.76 -13.02
C THR A 429 4.23 -2.34 -13.58
N GLY A 430 3.59 -1.36 -12.92
CA GLY A 430 3.40 0.00 -13.45
C GLY A 430 2.02 0.24 -14.06
N ASP A 431 1.27 -0.82 -14.40
CA ASP A 431 0.00 -0.74 -15.14
C ASP A 431 -1.23 -0.84 -14.22
N LEU A 432 -1.52 0.22 -13.45
CA LEU A 432 -2.65 0.19 -12.52
C LEU A 432 -4.01 0.14 -13.24
N ALA A 433 -4.19 0.84 -14.36
CA ALA A 433 -5.44 0.84 -15.11
C ALA A 433 -5.86 -0.57 -15.53
N ALA A 434 -4.91 -1.34 -16.09
CA ALA A 434 -5.14 -2.71 -16.52
C ALA A 434 -5.43 -3.65 -15.33
N ASP A 435 -4.66 -3.54 -14.25
CA ASP A 435 -4.89 -4.32 -13.03
C ASP A 435 -6.29 -4.01 -12.45
N ALA A 436 -6.67 -2.74 -12.35
CA ALA A 436 -7.95 -2.31 -11.83
C ALA A 436 -9.12 -2.74 -12.73
N PHE A 437 -9.01 -2.58 -14.05
CA PHE A 437 -10.02 -3.00 -15.01
C PHE A 437 -10.32 -4.50 -14.90
N LYS A 438 -9.29 -5.34 -14.82
CA LYS A 438 -9.45 -6.80 -14.64
C LYS A 438 -10.18 -7.11 -13.34
N MET A 439 -9.82 -6.46 -12.24
CA MET A 439 -10.49 -6.66 -10.95
C MET A 439 -11.96 -6.21 -11.01
N ILE A 440 -12.26 -5.12 -11.71
CA ILE A 440 -13.62 -4.64 -11.92
C ILE A 440 -14.44 -5.66 -12.71
N ALA A 441 -13.91 -6.14 -13.84
CA ALA A 441 -14.53 -7.20 -14.63
C ALA A 441 -14.73 -8.52 -13.85
N LEU A 442 -13.91 -8.80 -12.84
CA LEU A 442 -14.11 -9.95 -11.94
C LEU A 442 -15.18 -9.74 -10.86
N GLY A 443 -15.61 -8.49 -10.62
CA GLY A 443 -16.69 -8.17 -9.70
C GLY A 443 -16.40 -7.04 -8.71
N ALA A 444 -15.22 -6.42 -8.72
CA ALA A 444 -14.98 -5.23 -7.91
C ALA A 444 -15.73 -4.02 -8.48
N ASN A 445 -16.19 -3.13 -7.61
CA ASN A 445 -16.63 -1.79 -7.98
C ASN A 445 -15.44 -0.85 -8.18
N GLY A 446 -14.34 -1.10 -7.48
CA GLY A 446 -13.10 -0.35 -7.64
C GLY A 446 -11.95 -0.98 -6.87
N VAL A 447 -10.80 -0.32 -6.87
CA VAL A 447 -9.58 -0.80 -6.24
C VAL A 447 -8.94 0.24 -5.33
N PHE A 448 -8.02 -0.19 -4.47
CA PHE A 448 -7.17 0.70 -3.70
C PHE A 448 -5.70 0.28 -3.79
N THR A 449 -4.79 1.25 -3.83
CA THR A 449 -3.34 0.98 -3.96
C THR A 449 -2.50 1.90 -3.08
N GLY A 450 -1.46 1.33 -2.45
CA GLY A 450 -0.54 2.07 -1.59
C GLY A 450 0.89 2.06 -2.12
N LYS A 451 1.45 0.89 -2.41
CA LYS A 451 2.87 0.74 -2.77
C LYS A 451 3.26 1.54 -4.01
N LEU A 452 2.40 1.56 -5.03
CA LEU A 452 2.64 2.33 -6.25
C LEU A 452 2.76 3.84 -5.97
N ILE A 453 1.95 4.36 -5.05
CA ILE A 453 2.03 5.75 -4.60
C ILE A 453 3.41 6.04 -3.99
N LEU A 454 3.98 5.10 -3.24
CA LEU A 454 5.34 5.22 -2.71
C LEU A 454 6.40 5.15 -3.82
N GLN A 455 6.18 4.36 -4.88
CA GLN A 455 7.09 4.30 -6.04
C GLN A 455 7.12 5.64 -6.79
N MET A 456 5.98 6.29 -6.96
CA MET A 456 5.89 7.65 -7.54
C MET A 456 6.61 8.70 -6.70
N ALA A 457 6.80 8.43 -5.40
CA ALA A 457 7.59 9.24 -4.49
C ALA A 457 9.09 8.91 -4.46
N GLY A 458 9.55 7.96 -5.29
CA GLY A 458 10.97 7.55 -5.36
C GLY A 458 11.37 6.46 -4.35
N CYS A 459 10.43 5.63 -3.89
CA CYS A 459 10.73 4.50 -3.03
C CYS A 459 11.74 3.55 -3.67
N VAL A 460 12.88 3.35 -3.01
CA VAL A 460 13.93 2.39 -3.43
C VAL A 460 13.67 0.96 -2.95
N GLY A 461 12.51 0.72 -2.34
CA GLY A 461 12.08 -0.58 -1.85
C GLY A 461 11.40 -1.41 -2.93
N ASN A 462 11.77 -2.69 -3.05
CA ASN A 462 11.19 -3.59 -4.07
C ASN A 462 10.72 -4.91 -3.48
N ASP A 463 10.33 -5.83 -4.36
CA ASP A 463 9.71 -7.10 -4.00
C ASP A 463 10.72 -8.23 -3.73
N GLN A 464 11.99 -7.94 -4.00
CA GLN A 464 13.11 -8.85 -3.78
C GLN A 464 13.83 -8.53 -2.46
N GLY A 465 13.19 -7.79 -1.55
CA GLY A 465 13.76 -7.41 -0.27
C GLY A 465 14.76 -6.24 -0.32
N ARG A 466 14.90 -5.52 -1.45
CA ARG A 466 15.73 -4.31 -1.51
C ARG A 466 15.11 -3.23 -0.63
N CYS A 467 15.93 -2.58 0.18
CA CYS A 467 15.58 -1.59 1.20
C CYS A 467 14.59 -2.13 2.25
N ASN A 468 13.28 -2.16 1.96
CA ASN A 468 12.17 -2.66 2.81
C ASN A 468 12.29 -2.38 4.33
N ALA A 469 12.98 -1.32 4.70
CA ALA A 469 13.33 -0.96 6.07
C ALA A 469 12.38 0.10 6.65
N CYS A 470 11.14 0.15 6.15
CA CYS A 470 10.16 1.16 6.52
C CYS A 470 9.85 1.20 8.03
N ASN A 471 10.09 0.09 8.73
CA ASN A 471 9.90 -0.06 10.17
C ASN A 471 10.98 0.66 10.98
N THR A 472 12.17 0.89 10.42
CA THR A 472 13.33 1.41 11.15
C THR A 472 13.25 2.90 11.46
N GLY A 473 12.41 3.65 10.74
CA GLY A 473 12.43 5.11 10.76
C GLY A 473 13.62 5.73 10.02
N LEU A 474 14.44 4.93 9.33
CA LEU A 474 15.65 5.39 8.62
C LEU A 474 15.49 5.39 7.10
N CYS A 475 14.27 5.67 6.62
CA CYS A 475 13.97 5.71 5.19
C CYS A 475 14.93 6.67 4.46
N PRO A 476 15.75 6.18 3.52
CA PRO A 476 16.80 6.97 2.90
C PRO A 476 16.31 8.15 2.06
N VAL A 477 15.07 8.06 1.59
CA VAL A 477 14.42 8.99 0.66
C VAL A 477 13.29 9.80 1.31
N GLY A 478 13.17 9.77 2.64
CA GLY A 478 12.22 10.63 3.36
C GLY A 478 10.76 10.18 3.37
N ILE A 479 10.42 9.01 2.81
CA ILE A 479 9.03 8.54 2.68
C ILE A 479 8.47 7.95 3.98
N THR A 480 9.22 7.06 4.64
CA THR A 480 8.74 6.26 5.81
C THR A 480 9.57 6.51 7.06
N THR A 481 9.83 7.79 7.35
CA THR A 481 10.68 8.25 8.47
C THR A 481 10.02 9.45 9.17
N GLN A 482 10.34 9.65 10.44
CA GLN A 482 10.03 10.89 11.17
C GLN A 482 11.29 11.66 11.58
N GLU A 483 12.47 11.18 11.16
CA GLU A 483 13.76 11.83 11.46
C GLU A 483 13.88 13.11 10.62
N PRO A 484 14.00 14.30 11.25
CA PRO A 484 13.95 15.58 10.52
C PRO A 484 14.90 15.63 9.32
N ALA A 485 16.17 15.25 9.51
CA ALA A 485 17.18 15.26 8.45
C ALA A 485 16.84 14.33 7.26
N LEU A 486 16.08 13.25 7.48
CA LEU A 486 15.68 12.33 6.42
C LEU A 486 14.37 12.75 5.77
N VAL A 487 13.41 13.28 6.53
CA VAL A 487 12.11 13.73 6.00
C VAL A 487 12.28 14.82 4.94
N HIS A 488 13.22 15.75 5.16
CA HIS A 488 13.50 16.84 4.21
C HIS A 488 14.12 16.38 2.88
N ARG A 489 14.52 15.11 2.75
CA ARG A 489 14.96 14.55 1.46
C ARG A 489 13.81 14.34 0.47
N LEU A 490 12.56 14.33 0.95
CA LEU A 490 11.38 14.18 0.11
C LEU A 490 10.80 15.55 -0.23
N ASP A 491 10.59 15.82 -1.52
CA ASP A 491 9.90 17.00 -2.01
C ASP A 491 8.39 16.69 -2.22
N PRO A 492 7.48 17.19 -1.36
CA PRO A 492 6.07 16.85 -1.42
C PRO A 492 5.36 17.38 -2.67
N GLU A 493 5.77 18.53 -3.21
CA GLU A 493 5.13 19.12 -4.39
C GLU A 493 5.42 18.26 -5.64
N ARG A 494 6.68 17.85 -5.79
CA ARG A 494 7.07 16.94 -6.88
C ARG A 494 6.37 15.59 -6.78
N VAL A 495 6.21 15.06 -5.57
CA VAL A 495 5.45 13.83 -5.35
C VAL A 495 3.98 14.02 -5.73
N ALA A 496 3.37 15.14 -5.31
CA ALA A 496 1.98 15.44 -5.64
C ALA A 496 1.78 15.54 -7.16
N GLN A 497 2.67 16.24 -7.86
CA GLN A 497 2.66 16.33 -9.34
C GLN A 497 2.76 14.96 -9.99
N ASN A 498 3.64 14.08 -9.52
CA ASN A 498 3.77 12.72 -10.05
C ASN A 498 2.48 11.92 -9.89
N ILE A 499 1.83 12.02 -8.72
CA ILE A 499 0.55 11.34 -8.46
C ILE A 499 -0.54 11.88 -9.39
N VAL A 500 -0.66 13.21 -9.53
CA VAL A 500 -1.64 13.84 -10.44
C VAL A 500 -1.44 13.35 -11.87
N ASN A 501 -0.22 13.44 -12.39
CA ASN A 501 0.10 13.02 -13.75
C ASN A 501 -0.23 11.55 -13.99
N TYR A 502 0.07 10.69 -13.02
CA TYR A 502 -0.24 9.26 -13.13
C TYR A 502 -1.74 8.99 -13.16
N PHE A 503 -2.53 9.68 -12.33
CA PHE A 503 -3.99 9.52 -12.33
C PHE A 503 -4.64 10.03 -13.62
N LEU A 504 -4.15 11.14 -14.19
CA LEU A 504 -4.61 11.65 -15.48
C LEU A 504 -4.29 10.67 -16.62
N ALA A 505 -3.09 10.08 -16.63
CA ALA A 505 -2.73 9.06 -17.60
C ALA A 505 -3.59 7.80 -17.43
N MET A 506 -3.78 7.36 -16.18
CA MET A 506 -4.61 6.21 -15.85
C MET A 506 -6.07 6.39 -16.29
N ASP A 507 -6.65 7.60 -16.15
CA ASP A 507 -8.00 7.91 -16.62
C ASP A 507 -8.15 7.69 -18.14
N GLN A 508 -7.14 8.11 -18.92
CA GLN A 508 -7.10 7.85 -20.35
C GLN A 508 -6.92 6.36 -20.68
N GLU A 509 -6.10 5.65 -19.91
CA GLU A 509 -5.91 4.20 -20.06
C GLU A 509 -7.19 3.42 -19.74
N PHE A 510 -7.95 3.81 -18.73
CA PHE A 510 -9.27 3.22 -18.44
C PHE A 510 -10.21 3.34 -19.62
N LYS A 511 -10.33 4.54 -20.20
CA LYS A 511 -11.16 4.78 -21.39
C LYS A 511 -10.71 3.91 -22.57
N LYS A 512 -9.38 3.76 -22.76
CA LYS A 512 -8.81 2.85 -23.78
C LYS A 512 -9.09 1.38 -23.53
N LEU A 513 -9.26 0.95 -22.28
CA LEU A 513 -9.64 -0.43 -21.95
C LEU A 513 -11.16 -0.65 -22.08
N MET A 514 -11.97 0.38 -21.84
CA MET A 514 -13.43 0.32 -21.92
C MET A 514 -13.97 0.39 -23.35
N ALA A 515 -13.38 1.22 -24.21
CA ALA A 515 -13.83 1.37 -25.59
C ALA A 515 -13.87 0.03 -26.36
N PRO A 516 -12.81 -0.81 -26.36
CA PRO A 516 -12.81 -2.08 -27.07
C PRO A 516 -13.83 -3.09 -26.55
N ILE A 517 -14.24 -3.04 -25.28
CA ILE A 517 -15.23 -4.00 -24.76
C ILE A 517 -16.68 -3.56 -25.02
N GLY A 518 -16.90 -2.35 -25.55
CA GLY A 518 -18.23 -1.82 -25.85
C GLY A 518 -19.00 -1.31 -24.63
N ASN A 519 -18.31 -0.92 -23.56
CA ASN A 519 -18.94 -0.48 -22.31
C ASN A 519 -18.79 1.03 -22.09
N SER A 520 -19.92 1.74 -21.94
CA SER A 520 -19.94 3.16 -21.53
C SER A 520 -19.81 3.35 -20.02
N SER A 521 -20.09 2.32 -19.22
CA SER A 521 -19.98 2.31 -17.75
C SER A 521 -19.09 1.18 -17.26
N LEU A 522 -18.55 1.31 -16.04
CA LEU A 522 -17.62 0.34 -15.46
C LEU A 522 -18.13 -1.11 -15.63
N PRO A 523 -17.31 -2.02 -16.18
CA PRO A 523 -17.73 -3.37 -16.54
C PRO A 523 -17.80 -4.33 -15.33
N VAL A 524 -18.41 -3.90 -14.21
CA VAL A 524 -18.43 -4.65 -12.96
C VAL A 524 -19.01 -6.05 -13.18
N GLY A 525 -18.19 -7.08 -12.97
CA GLY A 525 -18.60 -8.48 -13.11
C GLY A 525 -18.74 -9.00 -14.53
N ARG A 526 -18.40 -8.21 -15.56
CA ARG A 526 -18.30 -8.65 -16.97
C ARG A 526 -17.06 -9.52 -17.19
N SER A 527 -17.01 -10.65 -16.50
CA SER A 527 -15.89 -11.59 -16.55
C SER A 527 -15.76 -12.25 -17.92
N ASP A 528 -16.81 -12.22 -18.73
CA ASP A 528 -16.79 -12.59 -20.15
C ASP A 528 -15.84 -11.73 -20.99
N ALA A 529 -15.46 -10.54 -20.51
CA ALA A 529 -14.47 -9.70 -21.17
C ALA A 529 -13.03 -10.20 -20.99
N LEU A 530 -12.82 -11.14 -20.06
CA LEU A 530 -11.51 -11.61 -19.65
C LEU A 530 -11.23 -13.02 -20.15
N VAL A 531 -9.96 -13.25 -20.46
CA VAL A 531 -9.41 -14.58 -20.77
C VAL A 531 -8.19 -14.84 -19.88
N ALA A 532 -7.94 -16.11 -19.55
CA ALA A 532 -6.72 -16.51 -18.85
C ALA A 532 -5.80 -17.33 -19.77
N THR A 533 -4.50 -17.09 -19.66
CA THR A 533 -3.45 -17.86 -20.34
C THR A 533 -2.99 -19.07 -19.51
N ASP A 534 -3.74 -19.42 -18.47
CA ASP A 534 -3.45 -20.50 -17.54
C ASP A 534 -4.79 -21.18 -17.21
N SER A 535 -4.88 -22.49 -17.43
CA SER A 535 -6.14 -23.22 -17.31
C SER A 535 -6.64 -23.27 -15.86
N ALA A 536 -5.75 -23.45 -14.89
CA ALA A 536 -6.12 -23.46 -13.48
C ALA A 536 -6.66 -22.09 -13.02
N VAL A 537 -6.08 -21.00 -13.54
CA VAL A 537 -6.61 -19.65 -13.31
C VAL A 537 -7.98 -19.46 -13.97
N ALA A 538 -8.16 -19.90 -15.21
CA ALA A 538 -9.43 -19.84 -15.92
C ALA A 538 -10.54 -20.55 -15.12
N ASP A 539 -10.29 -21.79 -14.72
CA ASP A 539 -11.23 -22.64 -13.99
C ASP A 539 -11.58 -22.01 -12.63
N LYS A 540 -10.57 -21.58 -11.87
CA LYS A 540 -10.81 -20.98 -10.54
C LYS A 540 -11.61 -19.69 -10.61
N LEU A 541 -11.44 -18.89 -11.67
CA LEU A 541 -12.14 -17.61 -11.83
C LEU A 541 -13.44 -17.72 -12.64
N GLN A 542 -13.71 -18.88 -13.24
CA GLN A 542 -14.82 -19.10 -14.17
C GLN A 542 -14.77 -18.11 -15.33
N ILE A 543 -13.63 -18.03 -16.01
CA ILE A 543 -13.40 -17.23 -17.22
C ILE A 543 -12.84 -18.11 -18.34
N GLN A 544 -12.85 -17.61 -19.58
CA GLN A 544 -12.40 -18.38 -20.73
C GLN A 544 -10.88 -18.64 -20.68
N TYR A 545 -10.46 -19.87 -20.95
CA TYR A 545 -9.06 -20.22 -21.17
C TYR A 545 -8.67 -19.98 -22.64
N VAL A 546 -7.48 -19.43 -22.87
CA VAL A 546 -6.86 -19.28 -24.20
C VAL A 546 -5.43 -19.79 -24.14
N CYS A 547 -5.04 -20.63 -25.11
CA CYS A 547 -3.74 -21.29 -25.20
C CYS A 547 -2.68 -20.45 -25.92
#